data_AF-A0A502KX24-F1
#
_entry.id   AF-A0A502KX24-F1
#
_cell.length_a   1.000
_cell.length_b   1.000
_cell.length_c   1.000
_cell.angle_alpha   90.00
_cell.angle_beta   90.00
_cell.angle_gamma   90.00
#
_symmetry.space_group_name_H-M   'P 1'
#
loop_
_entity.id
_entity.type
_entity.pdbx_description
1 polymer ?
#
loop_
_entity_poly.entity_id
_entity_poly.type
_entity_poly.pdbx_seq_one_letter_code
_entity_poly.pdbx_strand_id
1 'polypeptide(L)'
;MNNKGIKLTISLTVVVILAYLIVTLLSSVPQPIASNTTTHIKVEPATTKTSSIEIADTELTKQKPLTTAPVQKNNANHIALCDKAENTDKFPVNKFFGENSTALSDNKAKLIESFSLSSDVDNQIALAFIISEGEDRLLLNQLQTLHKEHSDNKYLAYHVLSLCSENKNQCSPDTIEQSIALDRQNGATWLLSALHAIKTNNTEQAEAALLEAANAPVYDEYWSEHIDVFESALAKASVAGSVPNEITTLDYIYKAKLPSYGNLVKFCRKVELSDANVVDACLRMGEQLTQGKGTMLSHLIGISLQEAMYKKYEDDTQLAQLAQMRKTFTERMELSAQATDLALQSQARTEEWLQQIKTMGEYGASEYLIEEANNLSADANFDPCKVDW
;
A
#
# COMPACT_ATOMS: atom_id res chain seq x y z
N MET A 1 -32.90 8.60 25.77
CA MET A 1 -31.65 8.01 26.31
C MET A 1 -30.59 8.17 25.23
N ASN A 2 -29.55 8.95 25.52
CA ASN A 2 -28.52 9.39 24.57
C ASN A 2 -27.58 8.23 24.20
N ASN A 3 -27.42 7.98 22.90
CA ASN A 3 -26.42 7.06 22.35
C ASN A 3 -25.36 7.86 21.59
N LYS A 4 -24.56 8.65 22.31
CA LYS A 4 -23.43 9.44 21.76
C LYS A 4 -22.05 8.78 22.01
N GLY A 5 -22.01 7.55 22.54
CA GLY A 5 -20.78 6.93 23.03
C GLY A 5 -19.97 6.06 22.06
N ILE A 6 -20.48 5.76 20.85
CA ILE A 6 -19.92 4.67 20.03
C ILE A 6 -19.01 5.15 18.88
N LYS A 7 -19.13 6.42 18.43
CA LYS A 7 -18.40 6.90 17.24
C LYS A 7 -16.93 7.30 17.48
N LEU A 8 -16.53 7.62 18.72
CA LEU A 8 -15.14 8.01 19.03
C LEU A 8 -14.19 6.80 19.20
N THR A 9 -14.74 5.60 19.35
CA THR A 9 -13.94 4.41 19.65
C THR A 9 -13.16 3.88 18.45
N ILE A 10 -13.69 3.96 17.23
CA ILE A 10 -13.09 3.29 16.06
C ILE A 10 -11.78 3.96 15.62
N SER A 11 -11.73 5.30 15.59
CA SER A 11 -10.50 6.04 15.25
C SER A 11 -9.39 5.82 16.28
N LEU A 12 -9.74 5.79 17.58
CA LEU A 12 -8.79 5.47 18.64
C LEU A 12 -8.28 4.03 18.53
N THR A 13 -9.12 3.09 18.09
CA THR A 13 -8.74 1.67 18.00
C THR A 13 -7.70 1.46 16.88
N VAL A 14 -7.85 2.14 15.73
CA VAL A 14 -6.88 2.06 14.63
C VAL A 14 -5.54 2.67 15.02
N VAL A 15 -5.53 3.85 15.66
CA VAL A 15 -4.31 4.50 16.17
C VAL A 15 -3.64 3.66 17.26
N VAL A 16 -4.42 3.04 18.16
CA VAL A 16 -3.89 2.15 19.21
C VAL A 16 -3.35 0.85 18.62
N ILE A 17 -3.98 0.28 17.58
CA ILE A 17 -3.46 -0.91 16.89
C ILE A 17 -2.16 -0.58 16.16
N LEU A 18 -2.08 0.55 15.46
CA LEU A 18 -0.85 1.02 14.81
C LEU A 18 0.25 1.32 15.82
N ALA A 19 -0.06 2.02 16.91
CA ALA A 19 0.89 2.29 17.99
C ALA A 19 1.35 1.00 18.68
N TYR A 20 0.45 0.02 18.89
CA TYR A 20 0.79 -1.28 19.46
C TYR A 20 1.66 -2.12 18.51
N LEU A 21 1.39 -2.10 17.20
CA LEU A 21 2.24 -2.72 16.19
C LEU A 21 3.62 -2.08 16.16
N ILE A 22 3.70 -0.74 16.21
CA ILE A 22 4.96 0.01 16.30
C ILE A 22 5.71 -0.36 17.59
N VAL A 23 5.05 -0.37 18.74
CA VAL A 23 5.69 -0.72 20.03
C VAL A 23 6.14 -2.18 20.07
N THR A 24 5.38 -3.14 19.54
CA THR A 24 5.79 -4.56 19.47
C THR A 24 6.95 -4.78 18.48
N LEU A 25 6.99 -4.01 17.39
CA LEU A 25 8.14 -3.96 16.47
C LEU A 25 9.38 -3.33 17.13
N LEU A 26 9.20 -2.36 18.04
CA LEU A 26 10.29 -1.68 18.76
C LEU A 26 10.79 -2.44 20.01
N SER A 27 9.91 -3.13 20.74
CA SER A 27 10.22 -3.79 22.02
C SER A 27 10.83 -5.20 21.88
N SER A 28 10.89 -5.72 20.64
CA SER A 28 11.60 -6.96 20.32
C SER A 28 13.09 -6.73 19.97
N VAL A 29 13.65 -5.58 20.36
CA VAL A 29 15.05 -5.21 20.22
C VAL A 29 15.81 -5.60 21.49
N PRO A 30 16.72 -6.60 21.47
CA PRO A 30 17.69 -6.78 22.54
C PRO A 30 18.58 -5.54 22.62
N GLN A 31 18.84 -5.03 23.82
CA GLN A 31 19.84 -3.98 24.02
C GLN A 31 21.21 -4.44 23.50
N PRO A 32 22.00 -3.53 22.89
CA PRO A 32 23.32 -3.88 22.40
C PRO A 32 24.20 -4.33 23.57
N ILE A 33 24.68 -5.57 23.49
CA ILE A 33 25.79 -6.04 24.30
C ILE A 33 27.01 -5.23 23.85
N ALA A 34 27.69 -4.59 24.78
CA ALA A 34 28.92 -3.85 24.51
C ALA A 34 29.95 -4.77 23.82
N SER A 35 30.22 -4.50 22.55
CA SER A 35 31.21 -5.25 21.76
C SER A 35 32.62 -4.86 22.17
N ASN A 36 33.39 -5.86 22.60
CA ASN A 36 34.83 -5.78 22.71
C ASN A 36 35.47 -6.00 21.33
N THR A 37 36.30 -5.04 20.93
CA THR A 37 37.47 -5.12 20.02
C THR A 37 37.40 -6.13 18.87
N THR A 38 37.12 -5.65 17.66
CA THR A 38 37.27 -6.44 16.42
C THR A 38 38.42 -5.92 15.56
N THR A 39 39.29 -6.85 15.20
CA THR A 39 40.46 -6.74 14.32
C THR A 39 40.01 -6.49 12.87
N HIS A 40 40.55 -5.45 12.22
CA HIS A 40 40.29 -5.16 10.81
C HIS A 40 40.90 -6.23 9.88
N ILE A 41 40.05 -6.94 9.13
CA ILE A 41 40.45 -7.70 7.94
C ILE A 41 40.27 -6.78 6.74
N LYS A 42 41.38 -6.47 6.05
CA LYS A 42 41.41 -5.68 4.84
C LYS A 42 41.07 -6.59 3.65
N VAL A 43 39.91 -6.39 3.04
CA VAL A 43 39.54 -7.03 1.76
C VAL A 43 39.93 -6.10 0.62
N GLU A 44 40.66 -6.66 -0.35
CA GLU A 44 41.16 -5.96 -1.53
C GLU A 44 40.10 -6.01 -2.65
N PRO A 45 39.79 -4.90 -3.34
CA PRO A 45 38.70 -4.87 -4.30
C PRO A 45 39.09 -5.53 -5.63
N ALA A 46 38.18 -6.37 -6.14
CA ALA A 46 38.31 -6.99 -7.46
C ALA A 46 37.98 -5.99 -8.58
N THR A 47 38.85 -5.94 -9.59
CA THR A 47 38.73 -5.12 -10.81
C THR A 47 37.64 -5.67 -11.74
N THR A 48 36.55 -4.91 -11.92
CA THR A 48 35.50 -5.22 -12.91
C THR A 48 35.82 -4.56 -14.25
N LYS A 49 35.88 -5.37 -15.32
CA LYS A 49 36.00 -4.91 -16.71
C LYS A 49 34.64 -4.43 -17.21
N THR A 50 34.57 -3.16 -17.61
CA THR A 50 33.41 -2.57 -18.28
C THR A 50 33.38 -3.01 -19.75
N SER A 51 32.28 -3.64 -20.17
CA SER A 51 31.94 -3.87 -21.57
C SER A 51 30.80 -2.94 -21.95
N SER A 52 31.06 -2.03 -22.90
CA SER A 52 30.10 -1.09 -23.46
C SER A 52 29.15 -1.85 -24.40
N ILE A 53 27.83 -1.76 -24.15
CA ILE A 53 26.81 -2.12 -25.13
C ILE A 53 26.13 -0.81 -25.56
N GLU A 54 26.18 -0.57 -26.86
CA GLU A 54 25.56 0.55 -27.58
C GLU A 54 24.07 0.19 -27.79
N ILE A 55 23.15 0.97 -27.21
CA ILE A 55 21.71 0.82 -27.43
C ILE A 55 21.23 2.02 -28.24
N ALA A 56 20.56 1.72 -29.35
CA ALA A 56 20.03 2.67 -30.32
C ALA A 56 18.88 3.50 -29.74
N ASP A 57 18.94 4.80 -29.98
CA ASP A 57 17.91 5.79 -29.67
C ASP A 57 16.60 5.47 -30.39
N THR A 58 15.51 5.31 -29.63
CA THR A 58 14.14 5.38 -30.16
C THR A 58 13.48 6.62 -29.56
N GLU A 59 13.04 7.53 -30.44
CA GLU A 59 12.40 8.81 -30.14
C GLU A 59 11.20 8.65 -29.18
N LEU A 60 11.34 9.20 -27.97
CA LEU A 60 10.21 9.49 -27.09
C LEU A 60 9.73 10.92 -27.37
N THR A 61 8.49 11.02 -27.82
CA THR A 61 7.78 12.26 -28.17
C THR A 61 7.78 13.25 -27.01
N LYS A 62 8.40 14.41 -27.19
CA LYS A 62 8.48 15.52 -26.22
C LYS A 62 7.08 16.06 -25.88
N GLN A 63 6.62 15.81 -24.65
CA GLN A 63 5.57 16.63 -24.05
C GLN A 63 6.16 17.98 -23.58
N LYS A 64 5.36 19.03 -23.79
CA LYS A 64 5.69 20.44 -23.58
C LYS A 64 5.83 20.75 -22.09
N PRO A 65 6.90 21.45 -21.64
CA PRO A 65 7.05 21.81 -20.23
C PRO A 65 6.01 22.86 -19.83
N LEU A 66 5.38 22.63 -18.68
CA LEU A 66 4.48 23.58 -18.03
C LEU A 66 5.32 24.76 -17.50
N THR A 67 4.94 25.97 -17.90
CA THR A 67 5.64 27.21 -17.52
C THR A 67 5.29 27.54 -16.08
N THR A 68 6.25 27.45 -15.15
CA THR A 68 6.07 27.86 -13.76
C THR A 68 6.32 29.36 -13.60
N ALA A 69 5.34 30.07 -13.04
CA ALA A 69 5.52 31.40 -12.48
C ALA A 69 6.33 31.30 -11.17
N PRO A 70 7.07 32.35 -10.77
CA PRO A 70 7.93 32.30 -9.58
C PRO A 70 7.08 32.30 -8.31
N VAL A 71 7.02 31.14 -7.63
CA VAL A 71 6.40 30.97 -6.32
C VAL A 71 7.32 31.55 -5.24
N GLN A 72 6.81 32.52 -4.47
CA GLN A 72 7.45 33.00 -3.26
C GLN A 72 7.53 31.87 -2.23
N LYS A 73 8.75 31.47 -1.86
CA LYS A 73 9.03 30.59 -0.71
C LYS A 73 8.63 31.30 0.59
N ASN A 74 7.41 31.11 1.06
CA ASN A 74 7.01 31.40 2.43
C ASN A 74 6.69 30.06 3.11
N ASN A 75 7.46 29.73 4.16
CA ASN A 75 7.36 28.55 5.05
C ASN A 75 7.05 27.22 4.34
N ALA A 76 8.11 26.50 3.96
CA ALA A 76 8.01 25.12 3.48
C ALA A 76 7.24 24.25 4.50
N ASN A 77 6.12 23.66 4.06
CA ASN A 77 5.30 22.68 4.78
C ASN A 77 4.33 23.27 5.83
N HIS A 78 3.48 24.24 5.44
CA HIS A 78 2.32 24.61 6.24
C HIS A 78 1.02 24.29 5.49
N ILE A 79 0.23 23.39 6.05
CA ILE A 79 -1.14 23.10 5.60
C ILE A 79 -2.09 23.85 6.54
N ALA A 80 -2.93 24.72 5.97
CA ALA A 80 -3.95 25.45 6.69
C ALA A 80 -5.03 24.49 7.19
N LEU A 81 -5.28 24.50 8.50
CA LEU A 81 -6.29 23.65 9.14
C LEU A 81 -7.55 24.47 9.45
N CYS A 82 -8.70 23.81 9.48
CA CYS A 82 -9.93 24.44 9.94
C CYS A 82 -9.98 24.48 11.48
N ASP A 83 -9.60 25.62 12.07
CA ASP A 83 -9.57 25.80 13.54
C ASP A 83 -10.95 26.00 14.19
N LYS A 84 -12.04 26.04 13.40
CA LYS A 84 -13.40 26.30 13.92
C LYS A 84 -13.97 25.03 14.58
N ALA A 85 -13.68 24.87 15.87
CA ALA A 85 -14.16 23.78 16.74
C ALA A 85 -15.69 23.54 16.65
N GLU A 86 -16.48 24.58 16.39
CA GLU A 86 -17.95 24.52 16.29
C GLU A 86 -18.49 23.78 15.04
N ASN A 87 -17.64 23.41 14.08
CA ASN A 87 -18.02 22.67 12.89
C ASN A 87 -17.47 21.24 12.84
N THR A 88 -16.88 20.71 13.92
CA THR A 88 -16.39 19.33 13.98
C THR A 88 -17.51 18.27 13.84
N ASP A 89 -18.74 18.60 14.28
CA ASP A 89 -19.95 17.80 14.03
C ASP A 89 -20.48 17.96 12.58
N LYS A 90 -20.01 18.97 11.83
CA LYS A 90 -20.34 19.22 10.42
C LYS A 90 -19.18 18.95 9.46
N PHE A 91 -18.03 18.52 9.98
CA PHE A 91 -16.88 18.22 9.16
C PHE A 91 -17.28 17.10 8.20
N PRO A 92 -17.09 17.28 6.88
CA PRO A 92 -17.48 16.30 5.90
C PRO A 92 -16.92 14.95 6.29
N VAL A 93 -15.65 14.80 6.65
CA VAL A 93 -15.05 13.50 7.04
C VAL A 93 -15.93 12.67 8.00
N ASN A 94 -16.41 13.19 9.14
CA ASN A 94 -17.29 12.43 10.06
C ASN A 94 -18.72 12.23 9.52
N LYS A 95 -19.21 13.11 8.65
CA LYS A 95 -20.49 13.00 7.95
C LYS A 95 -20.39 12.17 6.66
N PHE A 96 -19.22 12.08 6.07
CA PHE A 96 -18.90 11.42 4.81
C PHE A 96 -18.61 9.96 5.12
N PHE A 97 -17.78 9.71 6.13
CA PHE A 97 -17.58 8.37 6.71
C PHE A 97 -18.66 7.96 7.72
N GLY A 98 -19.63 8.81 8.07
CA GLY A 98 -20.66 8.49 9.08
C GLY A 98 -22.12 8.63 8.67
N GLU A 99 -22.46 9.43 7.65
CA GLU A 99 -23.80 9.57 7.03
C GLU A 99 -23.81 9.26 5.51
N ASN A 100 -22.66 9.31 4.81
CA ASN A 100 -22.52 8.87 3.41
C ASN A 100 -21.80 7.51 3.24
N SER A 101 -20.98 7.04 4.19
CA SER A 101 -20.57 5.63 4.24
C SER A 101 -21.79 4.73 4.49
N THR A 102 -22.80 5.27 5.17
CA THR A 102 -24.14 4.72 5.21
C THR A 102 -24.84 4.80 3.86
N ALA A 103 -24.51 5.64 2.89
CA ALA A 103 -25.16 5.57 1.57
C ALA A 103 -24.81 4.27 0.83
N LEU A 104 -23.54 3.85 0.79
CA LEU A 104 -23.18 2.55 0.20
C LEU A 104 -23.51 1.38 1.16
N SER A 105 -23.30 1.54 2.48
CA SER A 105 -23.65 0.51 3.48
C SER A 105 -25.18 0.29 3.61
N ASP A 106 -26.00 1.33 3.50
CA ASP A 106 -27.47 1.25 3.49
C ASP A 106 -27.97 0.76 2.12
N ASN A 107 -27.20 0.98 1.06
CA ASN A 107 -27.42 0.37 -0.25
C ASN A 107 -26.66 -0.96 -0.43
N LYS A 108 -26.02 -1.52 0.61
CA LYS A 108 -25.27 -2.78 0.51
C LYS A 108 -26.14 -3.89 -0.05
N ALA A 109 -27.40 -3.97 0.39
CA ALA A 109 -28.38 -4.91 -0.14
C ALA A 109 -28.66 -4.70 -1.63
N LYS A 110 -28.81 -3.45 -2.10
CA LYS A 110 -29.04 -3.13 -3.52
C LYS A 110 -27.82 -3.41 -4.39
N LEU A 111 -26.62 -3.16 -3.87
CA LEU A 111 -25.37 -3.49 -4.56
C LEU A 111 -25.19 -4.99 -4.67
N ILE A 112 -25.42 -5.73 -3.58
CA ILE A 112 -25.41 -7.19 -3.59
C ILE A 112 -26.41 -7.70 -4.63
N GLU A 113 -27.65 -7.21 -4.61
CA GLU A 113 -28.67 -7.57 -5.61
C GLU A 113 -28.18 -7.26 -7.03
N SER A 114 -27.77 -6.02 -7.30
CA SER A 114 -27.32 -5.60 -8.62
C SER A 114 -26.09 -6.36 -9.12
N PHE A 115 -25.12 -6.64 -8.25
CA PHE A 115 -23.91 -7.37 -8.63
C PHE A 115 -24.20 -8.86 -8.81
N SER A 116 -25.08 -9.45 -8.00
CA SER A 116 -25.47 -10.87 -8.11
C SER A 116 -26.20 -11.21 -9.42
N LEU A 117 -26.85 -10.22 -10.05
CA LEU A 117 -27.52 -10.38 -11.33
C LEU A 117 -26.57 -10.20 -12.53
N SER A 118 -25.32 -9.77 -12.30
CA SER A 118 -24.35 -9.50 -13.35
C SER A 118 -23.49 -10.73 -13.67
N SER A 119 -23.25 -10.97 -14.96
CA SER A 119 -22.28 -11.96 -15.44
C SER A 119 -20.87 -11.37 -15.61
N ASP A 120 -20.68 -10.11 -15.25
CA ASP A 120 -19.40 -9.41 -15.39
C ASP A 120 -18.43 -9.78 -14.26
N VAL A 121 -17.17 -10.02 -14.62
CA VAL A 121 -16.16 -10.48 -13.66
C VAL A 121 -15.85 -9.43 -12.60
N ASP A 122 -15.84 -8.14 -12.93
CA ASP A 122 -15.57 -7.07 -11.95
C ASP A 122 -16.69 -6.99 -10.92
N ASN A 123 -17.95 -7.12 -11.37
CA ASN A 123 -19.10 -7.19 -10.47
C ASN A 123 -19.01 -8.41 -9.54
N GLN A 124 -18.61 -9.56 -10.05
CA GLN A 124 -18.48 -10.78 -9.25
C GLN A 124 -17.34 -10.68 -8.23
N ILE A 125 -16.21 -10.08 -8.62
CA ILE A 125 -15.10 -9.79 -7.71
C ILE A 125 -15.56 -8.82 -6.62
N ALA A 126 -16.12 -7.66 -6.99
CA ALA A 126 -16.59 -6.66 -6.03
C ALA A 126 -17.64 -7.24 -5.07
N LEU A 127 -18.56 -8.05 -5.60
CA LEU A 127 -19.53 -8.78 -4.79
C LEU A 127 -18.85 -9.68 -3.76
N ALA A 128 -17.82 -10.43 -4.16
CA ALA A 128 -17.11 -11.35 -3.27
C ALA A 128 -16.47 -10.62 -2.08
N PHE A 129 -15.84 -9.47 -2.32
CA PHE A 129 -15.30 -8.61 -1.26
C PHE A 129 -16.38 -8.06 -0.33
N ILE A 130 -17.52 -7.63 -0.87
CA ILE A 130 -18.63 -7.03 -0.08
C ILE A 130 -19.31 -8.07 0.83
N ILE A 131 -19.58 -9.27 0.31
CA ILE A 131 -20.30 -10.31 1.07
C ILE A 131 -19.41 -11.10 2.02
N SER A 132 -18.10 -11.11 1.77
CA SER A 132 -17.11 -11.77 2.63
C SER A 132 -16.42 -10.82 3.59
N GLU A 133 -16.99 -9.63 3.83
CA GLU A 133 -16.44 -8.62 4.73
C GLU A 133 -16.16 -9.22 6.12
N GLY A 134 -14.87 -9.30 6.48
CA GLY A 134 -14.42 -9.89 7.75
C GLY A 134 -14.29 -11.42 7.77
N GLU A 135 -14.54 -12.11 6.65
CA GLU A 135 -14.52 -13.58 6.53
C GLU A 135 -13.54 -14.06 5.44
N ASP A 136 -12.22 -14.05 5.70
CA ASP A 136 -11.17 -14.45 4.74
C ASP A 136 -11.42 -15.80 4.05
N ARG A 137 -11.96 -16.78 4.80
CA ARG A 137 -12.21 -18.12 4.26
C ARG A 137 -13.35 -18.11 3.25
N LEU A 138 -14.39 -17.30 3.50
CA LEU A 138 -15.49 -17.12 2.55
C LEU A 138 -14.98 -16.40 1.30
N LEU A 139 -14.19 -15.33 1.49
CA LEU A 139 -13.57 -14.59 0.39
C LEU A 139 -12.70 -15.49 -0.48
N LEU A 140 -11.80 -16.27 0.13
CA LEU A 140 -10.92 -17.18 -0.59
C LEU A 140 -11.71 -18.21 -1.40
N ASN A 141 -12.76 -18.81 -0.83
CA ASN A 141 -13.58 -19.79 -1.55
C ASN A 141 -14.28 -19.15 -2.77
N GLN A 142 -14.77 -17.92 -2.62
CA GLN A 142 -15.41 -17.19 -3.72
C GLN A 142 -14.41 -16.85 -4.82
N LEU A 143 -13.27 -16.26 -4.45
CA LEU A 143 -12.23 -15.90 -5.42
C LEU A 143 -11.60 -17.12 -6.09
N GLN A 144 -11.45 -18.26 -5.39
CA GLN A 144 -11.02 -19.52 -6.00
C GLN A 144 -12.04 -20.06 -7.01
N THR A 145 -13.33 -19.90 -6.75
CA THR A 145 -14.38 -20.30 -7.69
C THR A 145 -14.32 -19.42 -8.94
N LEU A 146 -14.28 -18.10 -8.76
CA LEU A 146 -14.13 -17.14 -9.86
C LEU A 146 -12.84 -17.35 -10.64
N HIS A 147 -11.73 -17.65 -9.98
CA HIS A 147 -10.46 -17.90 -10.64
C HIS A 147 -10.49 -19.17 -11.51
N LYS A 148 -11.27 -20.20 -11.14
CA LYS A 148 -11.47 -21.37 -12.02
C LYS A 148 -12.29 -21.03 -13.26
N GLU A 149 -13.25 -20.13 -13.14
CA GLU A 149 -14.09 -19.66 -14.25
C GLU A 149 -13.35 -18.67 -15.15
N HIS A 150 -12.40 -17.91 -14.58
CA HIS A 150 -11.61 -16.86 -15.21
C HIS A 150 -10.10 -17.10 -15.00
N SER A 151 -9.61 -18.24 -15.50
CA SER A 151 -8.25 -18.74 -15.21
C SER A 151 -7.10 -17.89 -15.77
N ASP A 152 -7.39 -16.94 -16.66
CA ASP A 152 -6.43 -16.02 -17.25
C ASP A 152 -6.38 -14.64 -16.55
N ASN A 153 -7.26 -14.39 -15.57
CA ASN A 153 -7.33 -13.13 -14.86
C ASN A 153 -6.23 -13.03 -13.79
N LYS A 154 -5.21 -12.22 -14.05
CA LYS A 154 -4.05 -12.01 -13.16
C LYS A 154 -4.43 -11.38 -11.82
N TYR A 155 -5.37 -10.44 -11.81
CA TYR A 155 -5.85 -9.79 -10.59
C TYR A 155 -6.48 -10.83 -9.65
N LEU A 156 -7.39 -11.66 -10.16
CA LEU A 156 -7.98 -12.77 -9.40
C LEU A 156 -6.92 -13.74 -8.86
N ALA A 157 -5.96 -14.12 -9.72
CA ALA A 157 -4.87 -15.00 -9.36
C ALA A 157 -4.01 -14.44 -8.22
N TYR A 158 -3.70 -13.14 -8.28
CA TYR A 158 -2.98 -12.41 -7.24
C TYR A 158 -3.75 -12.40 -5.92
N HIS A 159 -5.06 -12.13 -5.94
CA HIS A 159 -5.88 -12.11 -4.72
C HIS A 159 -6.06 -13.47 -4.07
N VAL A 160 -6.25 -14.51 -4.88
CA VAL A 160 -6.24 -15.89 -4.39
C VAL A 160 -4.90 -16.16 -3.70
N LEU A 161 -3.77 -15.86 -4.35
CA LEU A 161 -2.45 -16.08 -3.78
C LEU A 161 -2.20 -15.25 -2.51
N SER A 162 -2.69 -14.02 -2.44
CA SER A 162 -2.57 -13.17 -1.25
C SER A 162 -3.27 -13.81 -0.05
N LEU A 163 -4.51 -14.28 -0.22
CA LEU A 163 -5.24 -14.99 0.81
C LEU A 163 -4.62 -16.36 1.16
N CYS A 164 -4.01 -17.04 0.17
CA CYS A 164 -3.24 -18.27 0.39
C CYS A 164 -1.99 -18.03 1.24
N SER A 165 -1.29 -16.90 1.02
CA SER A 165 -0.13 -16.52 1.83
C SER A 165 -0.48 -16.35 3.30
N GLU A 166 -1.75 -16.03 3.58
CA GLU A 166 -2.29 -15.87 4.92
C GLU A 166 -2.89 -17.14 5.55
N ASN A 167 -3.18 -18.17 4.76
CA ASN A 167 -3.94 -19.33 5.22
C ASN A 167 -3.25 -20.65 4.85
N LYS A 168 -2.34 -21.12 5.72
CA LYS A 168 -1.46 -22.29 5.52
C LYS A 168 -2.13 -23.54 4.92
N ASN A 169 -3.40 -23.80 5.25
CA ASN A 169 -4.09 -25.05 4.90
C ASN A 169 -5.24 -24.86 3.91
N GLN A 170 -5.39 -23.68 3.29
CA GLN A 170 -6.57 -23.38 2.45
C GLN A 170 -6.28 -23.35 0.95
N CYS A 171 -5.03 -23.52 0.53
CA CYS A 171 -4.65 -23.53 -0.88
C CYS A 171 -3.84 -24.76 -1.24
N SER A 172 -4.15 -25.30 -2.42
CA SER A 172 -3.39 -26.41 -3.00
C SER A 172 -2.09 -25.89 -3.64
N PRO A 173 -1.02 -26.73 -3.72
CA PRO A 173 0.19 -26.38 -4.47
C PRO A 173 -0.11 -25.95 -5.91
N ASP A 174 -1.02 -26.66 -6.59
CA ASP A 174 -1.43 -26.34 -7.97
C ASP A 174 -2.01 -24.93 -8.08
N THR A 175 -2.83 -24.50 -7.10
CA THR A 175 -3.39 -23.14 -7.07
C THR A 175 -2.28 -22.09 -6.97
N ILE A 176 -1.27 -22.34 -6.13
CA ILE A 176 -0.15 -21.41 -5.95
C ILE A 176 0.68 -21.33 -7.24
N GLU A 177 1.01 -22.49 -7.83
CA GLU A 177 1.80 -22.54 -9.06
C GLU A 177 1.08 -21.87 -10.24
N GLN A 178 -0.23 -22.12 -10.40
CA GLN A 178 -1.06 -21.49 -11.42
C GLN A 178 -1.11 -19.97 -11.25
N SER A 179 -1.32 -19.48 -10.01
CA SER A 179 -1.32 -18.04 -9.74
C SER A 179 0.01 -17.38 -10.10
N ILE A 180 1.13 -18.01 -9.74
CA ILE A 180 2.47 -17.53 -10.09
C ILE A 180 2.67 -17.54 -11.61
N ALA A 181 2.22 -18.60 -12.29
CA ALA A 181 2.43 -18.77 -13.72
C ALA A 181 1.77 -17.68 -14.57
N LEU A 182 0.67 -17.11 -14.12
CA LEU A 182 -0.06 -16.06 -14.82
C LEU A 182 0.67 -14.72 -14.82
N ASP A 183 1.53 -14.47 -13.83
CA ASP A 183 2.22 -13.19 -13.70
C ASP A 183 3.66 -13.33 -13.19
N ARG A 184 4.42 -14.23 -13.81
CA ARG A 184 5.81 -14.58 -13.44
C ARG A 184 6.79 -13.41 -13.47
N GLN A 185 6.46 -12.31 -14.13
CA GLN A 185 7.30 -11.13 -14.21
C GLN A 185 7.04 -10.13 -13.09
N ASN A 186 6.01 -10.37 -12.26
CA ASN A 186 5.63 -9.48 -11.19
C ASN A 186 6.19 -9.95 -9.84
N GLY A 187 7.02 -9.12 -9.23
CA GLY A 187 7.65 -9.37 -7.95
C GLY A 187 6.66 -9.46 -6.81
N ALA A 188 5.49 -8.81 -6.88
CA ALA A 188 4.47 -8.92 -5.84
C ALA A 188 3.89 -10.35 -5.78
N THR A 189 3.65 -10.97 -6.94
CA THR A 189 3.20 -12.38 -7.04
C THR A 189 4.22 -13.33 -6.42
N TRP A 190 5.50 -13.15 -6.74
CA TRP A 190 6.58 -13.94 -6.13
C TRP A 190 6.74 -13.67 -4.63
N LEU A 191 6.54 -12.43 -4.19
CA LEU A 191 6.61 -12.09 -2.77
C LEU A 191 5.51 -12.80 -1.98
N LEU A 192 4.29 -12.88 -2.51
CA LEU A 192 3.21 -13.64 -1.88
C LEU A 192 3.52 -15.15 -1.80
N SER A 193 4.19 -15.71 -2.82
CA SER A 193 4.70 -17.07 -2.79
C SER A 193 5.75 -17.27 -1.69
N ALA A 194 6.70 -16.33 -1.56
CA ALA A 194 7.69 -16.35 -0.49
C ALA A 194 7.03 -16.27 0.89
N LEU A 195 6.05 -15.38 1.08
CA LEU A 195 5.28 -15.25 2.31
C LEU A 195 4.52 -16.54 2.67
N HIS A 196 3.92 -17.18 1.68
CA HIS A 196 3.27 -18.48 1.86
C HIS A 196 4.29 -19.54 2.33
N ALA A 197 5.45 -19.63 1.67
CA ALA A 197 6.51 -20.56 2.01
C ALA A 197 7.10 -20.31 3.41
N ILE A 198 7.30 -19.04 3.79
CA ILE A 198 7.70 -18.66 5.16
C ILE A 198 6.66 -19.16 6.16
N LYS A 199 5.37 -18.96 5.89
CA LYS A 199 4.27 -19.38 6.78
C LYS A 199 4.14 -20.90 6.89
N THR A 200 4.50 -21.63 5.83
CA THR A 200 4.50 -23.10 5.83
C THR A 200 5.76 -23.70 6.45
N ASN A 201 6.78 -22.89 6.77
CA ASN A 201 8.13 -23.29 7.17
C ASN A 201 8.91 -24.02 6.06
N ASN A 202 8.65 -23.69 4.79
CA ASN A 202 9.42 -24.17 3.66
C ASN A 202 10.51 -23.16 3.28
N THR A 203 11.64 -23.21 3.98
CA THR A 203 12.75 -22.25 3.82
C THR A 203 13.29 -22.21 2.39
N GLU A 204 13.52 -23.37 1.77
CA GLU A 204 14.08 -23.45 0.41
C GLU A 204 13.16 -22.75 -0.60
N GLN A 205 11.85 -22.99 -0.53
CA GLN A 205 10.89 -22.33 -1.40
C GLN A 205 10.75 -20.83 -1.08
N ALA A 206 10.88 -20.44 0.19
CA ALA A 206 10.85 -19.04 0.60
C ALA A 206 12.03 -18.26 0.00
N GLU A 207 13.24 -18.82 0.08
CA GLU A 207 14.45 -18.24 -0.49
C GLU A 207 14.33 -18.12 -2.01
N ALA A 208 13.97 -19.21 -2.69
CA ALA A 208 13.79 -19.22 -4.13
C ALA A 208 12.75 -18.19 -4.60
N ALA A 209 11.58 -18.15 -3.97
CA ALA A 209 10.54 -17.19 -4.33
C ALA A 209 10.94 -15.74 -4.01
N LEU A 210 11.68 -15.50 -2.93
CA LEU A 210 12.18 -14.15 -2.61
C LEU A 210 13.24 -13.68 -3.61
N LEU A 211 14.11 -14.59 -4.07
CA LEU A 211 15.06 -14.31 -5.15
C LEU A 211 14.34 -13.93 -6.44
N GLU A 212 13.31 -14.67 -6.82
CA GLU A 212 12.48 -14.32 -7.99
C GLU A 212 11.78 -12.97 -7.80
N ALA A 213 11.24 -12.69 -6.60
CA ALA A 213 10.60 -11.41 -6.30
C ALA A 213 11.56 -10.23 -6.45
N ALA A 214 12.75 -10.32 -5.86
CA ALA A 214 13.76 -9.26 -5.90
C ALA A 214 14.37 -9.04 -7.30
N ASN A 215 14.30 -10.05 -8.18
CA ASN A 215 14.78 -9.98 -9.56
C ASN A 215 13.69 -9.67 -10.59
N ALA A 216 12.42 -9.61 -10.17
CA ALA A 216 11.32 -9.36 -11.07
C ALA A 216 11.42 -7.97 -11.72
N PRO A 217 11.14 -7.84 -13.04
CA PRO A 217 11.23 -6.57 -13.76
C PRO A 217 10.14 -5.57 -13.36
N VAL A 218 9.00 -6.04 -12.85
CA VAL A 218 7.91 -5.18 -12.36
C VAL A 218 7.50 -5.61 -10.96
N TYR A 219 7.01 -4.67 -10.18
CA TYR A 219 6.42 -4.92 -8.87
C TYR A 219 5.09 -4.20 -8.80
N ASP A 220 4.00 -4.97 -8.82
CA ASP A 220 2.64 -4.45 -8.88
C ASP A 220 1.73 -5.20 -7.91
N GLU A 221 1.24 -4.49 -6.90
CA GLU A 221 0.33 -5.02 -5.88
C GLU A 221 -1.14 -4.94 -6.32
N TYR A 222 -1.39 -4.55 -7.58
CA TYR A 222 -2.71 -4.38 -8.19
C TYR A 222 -3.57 -3.34 -7.46
N TRP A 223 -2.95 -2.38 -6.79
CA TRP A 223 -3.66 -1.42 -5.93
C TRP A 223 -4.64 -0.55 -6.74
N SER A 224 -4.20 -0.05 -7.90
CA SER A 224 -5.04 0.75 -8.79
C SER A 224 -6.16 -0.09 -9.40
N GLU A 225 -5.87 -1.34 -9.76
CA GLU A 225 -6.84 -2.28 -10.33
C GLU A 225 -7.97 -2.62 -9.34
N HIS A 226 -7.72 -2.61 -8.03
CA HIS A 226 -8.80 -2.73 -7.06
C HIS A 226 -9.83 -1.61 -7.23
N ILE A 227 -9.35 -0.38 -7.39
CA ILE A 227 -10.22 0.79 -7.55
C ILE A 227 -10.99 0.66 -8.86
N ASP A 228 -10.30 0.30 -9.95
CA ASP A 228 -10.92 0.13 -11.27
C ASP A 228 -11.99 -0.97 -11.27
N VAL A 229 -11.76 -2.10 -10.59
CA VAL A 229 -12.76 -3.19 -10.44
C VAL A 229 -14.03 -2.66 -9.76
N PHE A 230 -13.87 -1.92 -8.65
CA PHE A 230 -15.00 -1.39 -7.91
C PHE A 230 -15.73 -0.26 -8.66
N GLU A 231 -15.01 0.65 -9.31
CA GLU A 231 -15.58 1.69 -10.18
C GLU A 231 -16.38 1.06 -11.34
N SER A 232 -15.80 0.07 -12.02
CA SER A 232 -16.43 -0.70 -13.10
C SER A 232 -17.72 -1.37 -12.61
N ALA A 233 -17.69 -1.98 -11.42
CA ALA A 233 -18.86 -2.62 -10.83
C ALA A 233 -19.97 -1.62 -10.51
N LEU A 234 -19.62 -0.49 -9.88
CA LEU A 234 -20.57 0.60 -9.59
C LEU A 234 -21.18 1.21 -10.85
N ALA A 235 -20.39 1.35 -11.92
CA ALA A 235 -20.85 1.92 -13.19
C ALA A 235 -21.92 1.04 -13.82
N LYS A 236 -21.69 -0.27 -13.83
CA LYS A 236 -22.65 -1.25 -14.37
C LYS A 236 -23.92 -1.35 -13.52
N ALA A 237 -23.82 -1.11 -12.21
CA ALA A 237 -24.97 -1.03 -11.32
C ALA A 237 -25.72 0.32 -11.39
N SER A 238 -25.35 1.23 -12.31
CA SER A 238 -25.94 2.57 -12.44
C SER A 238 -25.86 3.41 -11.16
N VAL A 239 -24.80 3.20 -10.38
CA VAL A 239 -24.50 3.91 -9.13
C VAL A 239 -23.08 4.51 -9.14
N ALA A 240 -22.39 4.53 -10.28
CA ALA A 240 -21.10 5.22 -10.43
C ALA A 240 -21.24 6.74 -10.44
N GLY A 241 -20.09 7.41 -10.31
CA GLY A 241 -19.96 8.86 -10.46
C GLY A 241 -20.44 9.65 -9.25
N SER A 242 -20.73 8.97 -8.13
CA SER A 242 -20.84 9.65 -6.84
C SER A 242 -19.55 9.39 -6.06
N VAL A 243 -18.80 10.44 -5.78
CA VAL A 243 -17.64 10.44 -4.90
C VAL A 243 -17.88 9.72 -3.55
N PRO A 244 -19.06 9.81 -2.91
CA PRO A 244 -19.40 8.95 -1.76
C PRO A 244 -19.25 7.46 -1.98
N ASN A 245 -19.70 6.96 -3.12
CA ASN A 245 -19.61 5.54 -3.45
C ASN A 245 -18.15 5.14 -3.68
N GLU A 246 -17.40 5.95 -4.43
CA GLU A 246 -15.97 5.73 -4.68
C GLU A 246 -15.16 5.70 -3.38
N ILE A 247 -15.37 6.65 -2.47
CA ILE A 247 -14.73 6.63 -1.14
C ILE A 247 -15.11 5.38 -0.35
N THR A 248 -16.36 4.94 -0.41
CA THR A 248 -16.75 3.73 0.32
C THR A 248 -16.16 2.46 -0.31
N THR A 249 -15.82 2.48 -1.60
CA THR A 249 -15.07 1.35 -2.20
C THR A 249 -13.66 1.24 -1.63
N LEU A 250 -13.01 2.37 -1.35
CA LEU A 250 -11.72 2.37 -0.67
C LEU A 250 -11.81 1.69 0.70
N ASP A 251 -12.91 1.83 1.45
CA ASP A 251 -13.09 1.14 2.73
C ASP A 251 -13.06 -0.40 2.58
N TYR A 252 -13.70 -0.95 1.55
CA TYR A 252 -13.62 -2.39 1.25
C TYR A 252 -12.21 -2.82 0.86
N ILE A 253 -11.51 -2.00 0.07
CA ILE A 253 -10.14 -2.26 -0.38
C ILE A 253 -9.17 -2.20 0.81
N TYR A 254 -9.26 -1.19 1.67
CA TYR A 254 -8.41 -1.03 2.86
C TYR A 254 -8.68 -2.10 3.93
N LYS A 255 -9.88 -2.68 3.98
CA LYS A 255 -10.21 -3.82 4.83
C LYS A 255 -9.68 -5.14 4.28
N ALA A 256 -9.22 -5.19 3.03
CA ALA A 256 -8.59 -6.39 2.50
C ALA A 256 -7.38 -6.76 3.35
N LYS A 257 -7.23 -8.06 3.61
CA LYS A 257 -6.18 -8.53 4.49
C LYS A 257 -4.81 -8.27 3.88
N LEU A 258 -3.96 -7.62 4.65
CA LEU A 258 -2.59 -7.33 4.27
C LEU A 258 -1.74 -8.60 4.32
N PRO A 259 -0.80 -8.78 3.37
CA PRO A 259 0.19 -9.85 3.45
C PRO A 259 0.99 -9.79 4.76
N SER A 260 1.46 -10.95 5.24
CA SER A 260 2.24 -11.09 6.47
C SER A 260 3.67 -10.52 6.37
N TYR A 261 3.83 -9.25 6.00
CA TYR A 261 5.13 -8.60 5.89
C TYR A 261 5.97 -8.67 7.17
N GLY A 262 5.33 -8.74 8.35
CA GLY A 262 6.02 -8.98 9.62
C GLY A 262 6.79 -10.31 9.65
N ASN A 263 6.28 -11.35 8.97
CA ASN A 263 6.99 -12.62 8.83
C ASN A 263 8.16 -12.52 7.85
N LEU A 264 8.03 -11.74 6.77
CA LEU A 264 9.14 -11.43 5.86
C LEU A 264 10.28 -10.71 6.57
N VAL A 265 9.99 -9.65 7.33
CA VAL A 265 11.01 -8.92 8.09
C VAL A 265 11.71 -9.83 9.10
N LYS A 266 10.96 -10.71 9.78
CA LYS A 266 11.53 -11.71 10.70
C LYS A 266 12.38 -12.76 9.97
N PHE A 267 11.94 -13.21 8.80
CA PHE A 267 12.67 -14.14 7.95
C PHE A 267 14.01 -13.52 7.54
N CYS A 268 14.00 -12.35 6.90
CA CYS A 268 15.21 -11.64 6.52
C CYS A 268 16.15 -11.42 7.72
N ARG A 269 15.63 -10.96 8.87
CA ARG A 269 16.46 -10.77 10.09
C ARG A 269 17.16 -12.04 10.57
N LYS A 270 16.67 -13.24 10.23
CA LYS A 270 17.30 -14.51 10.63
C LYS A 270 18.28 -15.06 9.60
N VAL A 271 18.33 -14.51 8.39
CA VAL A 271 19.26 -14.95 7.34
C VAL A 271 20.70 -14.69 7.78
N GLU A 272 21.57 -15.68 7.64
CA GLU A 272 23.00 -15.55 7.96
C GLU A 272 23.72 -14.71 6.90
N LEU A 273 24.68 -13.88 7.30
CA LEU A 273 25.45 -13.06 6.36
C LEU A 273 26.24 -13.87 5.32
N SER A 274 26.49 -15.16 5.60
CA SER A 274 27.10 -16.08 4.64
C SER A 274 26.19 -16.41 3.46
N ASP A 275 24.87 -16.24 3.59
CA ASP A 275 23.92 -16.41 2.49
C ASP A 275 23.75 -15.08 1.74
N ALA A 276 24.79 -14.71 0.99
CA ALA A 276 24.85 -13.44 0.30
C ALA A 276 23.67 -13.23 -0.67
N ASN A 277 23.15 -14.30 -1.28
CA ASN A 277 22.04 -14.23 -2.24
C ASN A 277 20.74 -13.84 -1.56
N VAL A 278 20.41 -14.47 -0.43
CA VAL A 278 19.18 -14.17 0.30
C VAL A 278 19.27 -12.81 0.99
N VAL A 279 20.44 -12.43 1.48
CA VAL A 279 20.66 -11.08 2.03
C VAL A 279 20.48 -10.00 0.96
N ASP A 280 21.07 -10.18 -0.23
CA ASP A 280 20.87 -9.28 -1.37
C ASP A 280 19.40 -9.21 -1.78
N ALA A 281 18.71 -10.35 -1.85
CA ALA A 281 17.29 -10.40 -2.17
C ALA A 281 16.44 -9.63 -1.14
N CYS A 282 16.73 -9.75 0.17
CA CYS A 282 16.06 -8.98 1.21
C CYS A 282 16.29 -7.46 1.08
N LEU A 283 17.52 -7.04 0.73
CA LEU A 283 17.85 -5.62 0.50
C LEU A 283 17.11 -5.08 -0.73
N ARG A 284 17.25 -5.75 -1.87
CA ARG A 284 16.63 -5.35 -3.15
C ARG A 284 15.12 -5.38 -3.09
N MET A 285 14.53 -6.34 -2.38
CA MET A 285 13.10 -6.34 -2.14
C MET A 285 12.70 -5.10 -1.32
N GLY A 286 13.50 -4.77 -0.30
CA GLY A 286 13.32 -3.54 0.47
C GLY A 286 13.39 -2.27 -0.39
N GLU A 287 14.32 -2.21 -1.35
CA GLU A 287 14.45 -1.09 -2.29
C GLU A 287 13.24 -0.99 -3.23
N GLN A 288 12.85 -2.10 -3.87
CA GLN A 288 11.69 -2.17 -4.75
C GLN A 288 10.41 -1.71 -4.04
N LEU A 289 10.19 -2.13 -2.79
CA LEU A 289 9.04 -1.70 -1.99
C LEU A 289 9.08 -0.20 -1.66
N THR A 290 10.26 0.40 -1.46
CA THR A 290 10.39 1.85 -1.23
C THR A 290 10.28 2.70 -2.50
N GLN A 291 10.62 2.15 -3.67
CA GLN A 291 10.68 2.91 -4.92
C GLN A 291 9.45 2.66 -5.82
N GLY A 292 8.69 1.59 -5.59
CA GLY A 292 7.54 1.21 -6.38
C GLY A 292 6.32 2.09 -6.19
N LYS A 293 5.36 1.98 -7.11
CA LYS A 293 4.04 2.64 -7.05
C LYS A 293 3.06 1.91 -6.12
N GLY A 294 3.55 1.47 -4.97
CA GLY A 294 2.79 0.68 -4.01
C GLY A 294 2.03 1.52 -3.00
N THR A 295 1.62 0.84 -1.94
CA THR A 295 0.97 1.47 -0.79
C THR A 295 1.97 2.16 0.14
N MET A 296 1.47 3.05 1.01
CA MET A 296 2.27 3.60 2.12
C MET A 296 2.84 2.48 3.00
N LEU A 297 2.07 1.41 3.20
CA LEU A 297 2.53 0.24 3.95
C LEU A 297 3.73 -0.42 3.28
N SER A 298 3.66 -0.67 1.97
CA SER A 298 4.73 -1.29 1.20
C SER A 298 6.03 -0.51 1.35
N HIS A 299 5.96 0.82 1.26
CA HIS A 299 7.10 1.69 1.49
C HIS A 299 7.69 1.53 2.90
N LEU A 300 6.86 1.52 3.95
CA LEU A 300 7.31 1.32 5.32
C LEU A 300 7.94 -0.06 5.56
N ILE A 301 7.39 -1.10 4.94
CA ILE A 301 7.97 -2.45 4.97
C ILE A 301 9.33 -2.46 4.27
N GLY A 302 9.45 -1.78 3.13
CA GLY A 302 10.70 -1.65 2.41
C GLY A 302 11.81 -1.05 3.26
N ILE A 303 11.54 0.07 3.95
CA ILE A 303 12.46 0.67 4.92
C ILE A 303 12.84 -0.33 6.01
N SER A 304 11.85 -1.08 6.54
CA SER A 304 12.06 -2.04 7.63
C SER A 304 12.92 -3.23 7.22
N LEU A 305 12.82 -3.70 5.97
CA LEU A 305 13.68 -4.75 5.42
C LEU A 305 15.12 -4.27 5.28
N GLN A 306 15.32 -3.10 4.68
CA GLN A 306 16.64 -2.50 4.52
C GLN A 306 17.31 -2.28 5.89
N GLU A 307 16.58 -1.74 6.87
CA GLU A 307 17.09 -1.55 8.23
C GLU A 307 17.51 -2.87 8.89
N ALA A 308 16.76 -3.96 8.67
CA ALA A 308 17.11 -5.26 9.23
C ALA A 308 18.44 -5.78 8.66
N MET A 309 18.74 -5.49 7.39
CA MET A 309 19.98 -5.92 6.72
C MET A 309 21.16 -5.03 7.11
N TYR A 310 21.03 -3.71 7.03
CA TYR A 310 22.14 -2.81 7.38
C TYR A 310 22.53 -2.89 8.87
N LYS A 311 21.60 -3.25 9.77
CA LYS A 311 21.93 -3.59 11.16
C LYS A 311 22.85 -4.79 11.29
N LYS A 312 22.70 -5.80 10.43
CA LYS A 312 23.58 -6.98 10.43
C LYS A 312 24.97 -6.65 9.88
N TYR A 313 25.02 -5.77 8.88
CA TYR A 313 26.28 -5.28 8.31
C TYR A 313 27.02 -4.29 9.22
N GLU A 314 26.40 -3.83 10.31
CA GLU A 314 26.90 -2.73 11.14
C GLU A 314 27.20 -1.48 10.28
N ASP A 315 26.37 -1.25 9.25
CA ASP A 315 26.51 -0.12 8.33
C ASP A 315 25.80 1.12 8.89
N ASP A 316 26.47 1.80 9.81
CA ASP A 316 25.96 3.02 10.46
C ASP A 316 25.60 4.13 9.46
N THR A 317 26.24 4.15 8.28
CA THR A 317 25.97 5.17 7.26
C THR A 317 24.61 4.93 6.63
N GLN A 318 24.34 3.70 6.18
CA GLN A 318 23.05 3.33 5.58
C GLN A 318 21.93 3.37 6.64
N LEU A 319 22.23 3.03 7.89
CA LEU A 319 21.28 3.16 8.99
C LEU A 319 20.89 4.61 9.28
N ALA A 320 21.85 5.55 9.24
CA ALA A 320 21.55 6.96 9.39
C ALA A 320 20.67 7.49 8.24
N GLN A 321 20.94 7.06 7.00
CA GLN A 321 20.10 7.41 5.85
C GLN A 321 18.67 6.88 5.99
N LEU A 322 18.50 5.62 6.40
CA LEU A 322 17.18 5.03 6.61
C LEU A 322 16.44 5.67 7.78
N ALA A 323 17.14 6.07 8.84
CA ALA A 323 16.52 6.83 9.93
C ALA A 323 15.95 8.16 9.43
N GLN A 324 16.67 8.87 8.54
CA GLN A 324 16.17 10.09 7.91
C GLN A 324 15.01 9.82 6.94
N MET A 325 15.09 8.74 6.15
CA MET A 325 14.02 8.31 5.26
C MET A 325 12.73 7.99 6.04
N ARG A 326 12.85 7.24 7.14
CA ARG A 326 11.74 6.93 8.05
C ARG A 326 11.15 8.19 8.66
N LYS A 327 11.99 9.11 9.12
CA LYS A 327 11.53 10.40 9.67
C LYS A 327 10.72 11.18 8.64
N THR A 328 11.24 11.28 7.42
CA THR A 328 10.58 11.95 6.29
C THR A 328 9.25 11.27 5.95
N PHE A 329 9.23 9.93 5.96
CA PHE A 329 8.01 9.15 5.78
C PHE A 329 6.97 9.44 6.87
N THR A 330 7.36 9.48 8.14
CA THR A 330 6.45 9.80 9.26
C THR A 330 5.90 11.22 9.15
N GLU A 331 6.75 12.22 8.90
CA GLU A 331 6.33 13.61 8.68
C GLU A 331 5.35 13.70 7.49
N ARG A 332 5.61 12.93 6.43
CA ARG A 332 4.72 12.84 5.26
C ARG A 332 3.37 12.21 5.61
N MET A 333 3.33 11.14 6.39
CA MET A 333 2.07 10.53 6.82
C MET A 333 1.18 11.53 7.56
N GLU A 334 1.78 12.34 8.44
CA GLU A 334 1.06 13.39 9.18
C GLU A 334 0.52 14.48 8.24
N LEU A 335 1.34 14.97 7.32
CA LEU A 335 0.93 15.96 6.32
C LEU A 335 -0.13 15.39 5.36
N SER A 336 -0.01 14.12 4.99
CA SER A 336 -0.96 13.44 4.11
C SER A 336 -2.35 13.39 4.73
N ALA A 337 -2.44 13.08 6.03
CA ALA A 337 -3.73 13.07 6.71
C ALA A 337 -4.40 14.46 6.65
N GLN A 338 -3.64 15.53 6.91
CA GLN A 338 -4.13 16.91 6.81
C GLN A 338 -4.52 17.29 5.38
N ALA A 339 -3.73 16.89 4.40
CA ALA A 339 -4.00 17.16 2.99
C ALA A 339 -5.25 16.42 2.50
N THR A 340 -5.41 15.15 2.89
CA THR A 340 -6.63 14.38 2.61
C THR A 340 -7.85 15.02 3.24
N ASP A 341 -7.76 15.53 4.48
CA ASP A 341 -8.87 16.26 5.10
C ASP A 341 -9.30 17.48 4.27
N LEU A 342 -8.37 18.23 3.68
CA LEU A 342 -8.69 19.36 2.78
C LEU A 342 -9.24 18.91 1.42
N ALA A 343 -8.75 17.79 0.88
CA ALA A 343 -9.27 17.21 -0.35
C ALA A 343 -10.75 16.82 -0.18
N LEU A 344 -11.07 16.14 0.92
CA LEU A 344 -12.41 15.70 1.31
C LEU A 344 -13.40 16.83 1.66
N GLN A 345 -12.98 18.09 1.56
CA GLN A 345 -13.91 19.22 1.67
C GLN A 345 -14.49 19.65 0.33
N SER A 346 -13.95 19.16 -0.79
CA SER A 346 -14.43 19.51 -2.12
C SER A 346 -14.60 18.27 -2.99
N GLN A 347 -15.73 18.18 -3.70
CA GLN A 347 -15.97 17.10 -4.66
C GLN A 347 -14.85 17.05 -5.70
N ALA A 348 -14.53 18.18 -6.34
CA ALA A 348 -13.52 18.25 -7.40
C ALA A 348 -12.12 17.80 -6.93
N ARG A 349 -11.69 18.23 -5.73
CA ARG A 349 -10.39 17.81 -5.18
C ARG A 349 -10.38 16.33 -4.79
N THR A 350 -11.52 15.81 -4.35
CA THR A 350 -11.64 14.39 -4.03
C THR A 350 -11.57 13.52 -5.29
N GLU A 351 -12.29 13.89 -6.35
CA GLU A 351 -12.22 13.22 -7.65
C GLU A 351 -10.79 13.22 -8.20
N GLU A 352 -10.12 14.37 -8.12
CA GLU A 352 -8.73 14.48 -8.54
C GLU A 352 -7.80 13.59 -7.70
N TRP A 353 -7.95 13.57 -6.38
CA TRP A 353 -7.20 12.68 -5.51
C TRP A 353 -7.38 11.21 -5.87
N LEU A 354 -8.62 10.75 -6.04
CA LEU A 354 -8.94 9.37 -6.44
C LEU A 354 -8.26 9.02 -7.77
N GLN A 355 -8.29 9.94 -8.73
CA GLN A 355 -7.60 9.78 -10.01
C GLN A 355 -6.08 9.69 -9.85
N GLN A 356 -5.49 10.45 -8.90
CA GLN A 356 -4.06 10.32 -8.59
C GLN A 356 -3.73 8.99 -7.94
N ILE A 357 -4.56 8.46 -7.01
CA ILE A 357 -4.34 7.12 -6.44
C ILE A 357 -4.21 6.07 -7.54
N LYS A 358 -5.10 6.12 -8.54
CA LYS A 358 -5.05 5.21 -9.71
C LYS A 358 -3.79 5.39 -10.56
N THR A 359 -3.32 6.62 -10.74
CA THR A 359 -2.24 6.95 -11.68
C THR A 359 -0.84 6.75 -11.11
N MET A 360 -0.65 7.09 -9.84
CA MET A 360 0.66 7.13 -9.17
C MET A 360 0.75 6.24 -7.92
N GLY A 361 -0.32 5.52 -7.57
CA GLY A 361 -0.41 4.74 -6.33
C GLY A 361 -0.70 5.62 -5.11
N GLU A 362 -0.97 4.99 -3.98
CA GLU A 362 -1.32 5.69 -2.73
C GLU A 362 -0.20 6.62 -2.25
N TYR A 363 1.05 6.16 -2.29
CA TYR A 363 2.19 6.95 -1.82
C TYR A 363 2.44 8.18 -2.71
N GLY A 364 2.37 8.02 -4.03
CA GLY A 364 2.48 9.15 -4.95
C GLY A 364 1.33 10.14 -4.79
N ALA A 365 0.09 9.64 -4.69
CA ALA A 365 -1.09 10.48 -4.53
C ALA A 365 -1.05 11.31 -3.24
N SER A 366 -0.41 10.78 -2.20
CA SER A 366 -0.10 11.52 -0.97
C SER A 366 0.87 12.68 -1.21
N GLU A 367 1.95 12.47 -1.98
CA GLU A 367 2.87 13.56 -2.35
C GLU A 367 2.14 14.67 -3.10
N TYR A 368 1.33 14.29 -4.08
CA TYR A 368 0.50 15.21 -4.85
C TYR A 368 -0.41 16.02 -3.94
N LEU A 369 -1.15 15.35 -3.04
CA LEU A 369 -2.07 16.01 -2.13
C LEU A 369 -1.36 17.00 -1.20
N ILE A 370 -0.19 16.64 -0.69
CA ILE A 370 0.59 17.53 0.20
C ILE A 370 1.03 18.78 -0.57
N GLU A 371 1.49 18.63 -1.82
CA GLU A 371 1.85 19.77 -2.66
C GLU A 371 0.64 20.69 -2.90
N GLU A 372 -0.50 20.11 -3.27
CA GLU A 372 -1.73 20.86 -3.53
C GLU A 372 -2.25 21.56 -2.27
N ALA A 373 -2.24 20.87 -1.12
CA ALA A 373 -2.62 21.45 0.15
C ALA A 373 -1.71 22.63 0.56
N ASN A 374 -0.40 22.52 0.34
CA ASN A 374 0.52 23.64 0.58
C ASN A 374 0.23 24.83 -0.36
N ASN A 375 -0.04 24.56 -1.64
CA ASN A 375 -0.38 25.60 -2.62
C ASN A 375 -1.65 26.35 -2.24
N LEU A 376 -2.71 25.64 -1.85
CA LEU A 376 -3.95 26.22 -1.35
C LEU A 376 -3.70 27.05 -0.09
N SER A 377 -2.90 26.53 0.84
CA SER A 377 -2.60 27.19 2.11
C SER A 377 -1.74 28.45 1.97
N ALA A 378 -1.06 28.61 0.83
CA ALA A 378 -0.31 29.81 0.51
C ALA A 378 -1.20 30.97 -0.01
N ASP A 379 -2.43 30.69 -0.45
CA ASP A 379 -3.39 31.73 -0.85
C ASP A 379 -4.03 32.37 0.39
N ALA A 380 -3.82 33.67 0.57
CA ALA A 380 -4.37 34.45 1.67
C ALA A 380 -5.91 34.49 1.70
N ASN A 381 -6.58 34.12 0.60
CA ASN A 381 -8.04 34.06 0.51
C ASN A 381 -8.59 32.64 0.67
N PHE A 382 -7.74 31.64 0.83
CA PHE A 382 -8.18 30.27 1.05
C PHE A 382 -8.85 30.14 2.43
N ASP A 383 -10.08 29.61 2.45
CA ASP A 383 -10.78 29.24 3.68
C ASP A 383 -10.70 27.71 3.86
N PRO A 384 -9.84 27.21 4.76
CA PRO A 384 -9.69 25.76 5.01
C PRO A 384 -10.92 25.14 5.67
N CYS A 385 -11.95 25.94 6.00
CA CYS A 385 -13.24 25.48 6.48
C CYS A 385 -14.33 25.49 5.39
N LYS A 386 -14.03 25.95 4.17
CA LYS A 386 -15.02 25.99 3.08
C LYS A 386 -15.24 24.60 2.52
N VAL A 387 -16.50 24.17 2.57
CA VAL A 387 -16.96 22.90 2.03
C VAL A 387 -17.73 23.14 0.73
N ASP A 388 -17.42 22.35 -0.30
CA ASP A 388 -17.98 22.44 -1.66
C ASP A 388 -18.31 21.04 -2.22
N TRP A 389 -19.51 20.55 -1.92
CA TRP A 389 -20.00 19.20 -2.23
C TRP A 389 -21.28 19.22 -3.05
#